data_AF-A0A7W7KN71-F1
#
_entry.id   AF-A0A7W7KN71-F1
#
_cell.length_a   1.000
_cell.length_b   1.000
_cell.length_c   1.000
_cell.angle_alpha   90.00
_cell.angle_beta   90.00
_cell.angle_gamma   90.00
#
_symmetry.space_group_name_H-M   'P 1'
#
loop_
_entity.id
_entity.type
_entity.pdbx_description
1 polymer ?
#
loop_
_entity_poly.entity_id
_entity_poly.type
_entity_poly.pdbx_seq_one_letter_code
_entity_poly.pdbx_strand_id
1 'polypeptide(L)'
;MRHQRHIERHQLPYYLKVFNSITDKPMGYLGNVSLDGLLLISQLPMLVGGRFDMRLKIPGHDGKLQLIEFTATCQWCREDVNPGNYDSGFSLASPPGDYVELVDALRRYFSFRRQVESV
;
A
#
# COMPACT_ATOMS: atom_id res chain seq x y z
N MET A 1 20.63 -12.95 -2.43
CA MET A 1 20.35 -12.41 -1.08
C MET A 1 19.18 -11.44 -1.18
N ARG A 2 18.03 -11.75 -0.57
CA ARG A 2 16.89 -10.81 -0.51
C ARG A 2 17.28 -9.65 0.40
N HIS A 3 17.47 -8.46 -0.15
CA HIS A 3 17.61 -7.24 0.65
C HIS A 3 16.26 -6.98 1.33
N GLN A 4 16.14 -7.38 2.60
CA GLN A 4 14.91 -7.18 3.34
C GLN A 4 14.75 -5.68 3.61
N ARG A 5 13.72 -5.07 3.02
CA ARG A 5 13.40 -3.66 3.22
C ARG A 5 13.06 -3.43 4.69
N HIS A 6 13.83 -2.57 5.35
CA HIS A 6 13.52 -2.07 6.69
C HIS A 6 12.94 -0.66 6.54
N ILE A 7 11.72 -0.46 7.04
CA ILE A 7 11.02 0.83 6.91
C ILE A 7 11.37 1.67 8.13
N GLU A 8 11.98 2.84 7.92
CA GLU A 8 12.10 3.83 8.98
C GLU A 8 10.80 4.62 9.14
N ARG A 9 10.52 5.13 10.34
CA ARG A 9 9.25 5.82 10.63
C ARG A 9 8.97 7.00 9.69
N HIS A 10 10.00 7.76 9.32
CA HIS A 10 9.86 8.88 8.41
C HIS A 10 9.62 8.45 6.94
N GLN A 11 9.91 7.19 6.59
CA GLN A 11 9.68 6.63 5.26
C GLN A 11 8.27 6.06 5.09
N LEU A 12 7.60 5.70 6.19
CA LEU A 12 6.28 5.08 6.17
C LEU A 12 5.25 5.79 5.26
N PRO A 13 5.15 7.14 5.21
CA PRO A 13 4.19 7.80 4.33
C PRO A 13 4.35 7.43 2.84
N TYR A 14 5.57 7.16 2.37
CA TYR A 14 5.82 6.73 1.00
C TYR A 14 5.32 5.30 0.74
N TYR A 15 5.38 4.45 1.75
CA TYR A 15 4.87 3.06 1.69
C TYR A 15 3.35 2.97 1.73
N LEU A 16 2.66 4.04 2.16
CA LEU A 16 1.21 4.05 2.30
C LEU A 16 0.49 4.78 1.17
N LYS A 17 1.15 5.68 0.43
CA LYS A 17 0.47 6.55 -0.54
C LYS A 17 0.32 5.88 -1.92
N VAL A 18 -0.92 5.66 -2.33
CA VAL A 18 -1.26 5.04 -3.62
C VAL A 18 -1.53 6.09 -4.67
N PHE A 19 -1.02 5.87 -5.87
CA PHE A 19 -1.18 6.71 -7.05
C PHE A 19 -1.87 5.93 -8.17
N ASN A 20 -2.56 6.64 -9.05
CA ASN A 20 -3.04 6.08 -10.31
C ASN A 20 -1.87 6.00 -11.28
N SER A 21 -1.57 4.82 -11.81
CA SER A 21 -0.37 4.60 -12.64
C SER A 21 -0.40 5.34 -13.98
N ILE A 22 -1.60 5.64 -14.48
CA ILE A 22 -1.81 6.27 -15.79
C ILE A 22 -1.66 7.79 -15.68
N THR A 23 -2.31 8.39 -14.68
CA THR A 23 -2.38 9.86 -14.51
C THR A 23 -1.34 10.41 -13.53
N ASP A 24 -0.66 9.53 -12.79
CA ASP A 24 0.26 9.84 -11.70
C ASP A 24 -0.34 10.66 -10.55
N LYS A 25 -1.68 10.78 -10.52
CA LYS A 25 -2.42 11.50 -9.47
C LYS A 25 -2.56 10.64 -8.22
N PRO A 26 -2.51 11.23 -7.01
CA PRO A 26 -2.79 10.51 -5.77
C PRO A 26 -4.22 9.95 -5.77
N MET A 27 -4.36 8.68 -5.39
CA MET A 27 -5.66 8.04 -5.19
C MET A 27 -6.08 8.03 -3.72
N GLY A 28 -5.12 7.83 -2.82
CA GLY A 28 -5.41 7.69 -1.40
C GLY A 28 -4.26 7.05 -0.64
N TYR A 29 -4.57 6.47 0.50
CA TYR A 29 -3.63 5.77 1.35
C TYR A 29 -4.07 4.34 1.63
N LEU A 30 -3.11 3.45 1.81
CA LEU A 30 -3.35 2.09 2.29
C LEU A 30 -3.87 2.13 3.72
N GLY A 31 -5.07 1.61 3.94
CA GLY A 31 -5.59 1.31 5.28
C GLY A 31 -5.17 -0.06 5.78
N ASN A 32 -5.07 -1.04 4.86
CA ASN A 32 -4.61 -2.40 5.12
C ASN A 32 -4.10 -3.04 3.81
N VAL A 33 -3.25 -4.06 3.91
CA VAL A 33 -2.74 -4.83 2.79
C VAL A 33 -2.65 -6.32 3.10
N SER A 34 -2.80 -7.13 2.07
CA SER A 34 -2.62 -8.58 2.07
C SER A 34 -2.11 -9.01 0.69
N LEU A 35 -1.79 -10.29 0.49
CA LEU A 35 -1.39 -10.77 -0.83
C LEU A 35 -2.55 -10.74 -1.84
N ASP A 36 -3.79 -10.89 -1.36
CA ASP A 36 -4.98 -11.02 -2.21
C ASP A 36 -5.69 -9.67 -2.45
N GLY A 37 -5.26 -8.60 -1.77
CA GLY A 37 -6.04 -7.38 -1.73
C GLY A 37 -5.49 -6.28 -0.84
N LEU A 38 -6.12 -5.12 -0.92
CA LEU A 38 -5.84 -3.96 -0.06
C LEU A 38 -7.13 -3.22 0.31
N LEU A 39 -7.03 -2.44 1.38
CA LEU A 39 -7.99 -1.38 1.71
C LEU A 39 -7.39 -0.04 1.30
N LEU A 40 -8.11 0.73 0.49
CA LEU A 40 -7.76 2.10 0.12
C LEU A 40 -8.68 3.08 0.84
N ILE A 41 -8.07 4.07 1.50
CA ILE A 41 -8.75 5.22 2.08
C ILE A 41 -8.56 6.40 1.13
N SER A 42 -9.64 6.93 0.55
CA SER A 42 -9.61 7.98 -0.48
C SER A 42 -10.62 9.09 -0.19
N GLN A 43 -10.36 10.30 -0.70
CA GLN A 43 -11.32 11.42 -0.60
C GLN A 43 -12.46 11.33 -1.63
N LEU A 44 -12.27 10.51 -2.66
CA LEU A 44 -13.26 10.28 -3.72
C LEU A 44 -13.72 8.82 -3.67
N PRO A 45 -15.01 8.55 -3.93
CA PRO A 45 -15.52 7.19 -3.99
C PRO A 45 -14.94 6.45 -5.19
N MET A 46 -14.67 5.15 -5.00
CA MET A 46 -14.14 4.27 -6.03
C MET A 46 -15.26 3.51 -6.73
N LEU A 47 -15.20 3.42 -8.06
CA LEU A 47 -16.18 2.66 -8.85
C LEU A 47 -16.07 1.16 -8.53
N VAL A 48 -17.11 0.59 -7.91
CA VAL A 48 -17.22 -0.85 -7.64
C VAL A 48 -17.24 -1.65 -8.94
N GLY A 49 -16.50 -2.76 -8.99
CA GLY A 49 -16.25 -3.55 -10.20
C GLY A 49 -15.20 -2.94 -11.14
N GLY A 50 -14.82 -1.67 -10.92
CA GLY A 50 -13.78 -0.99 -11.68
C GLY A 50 -12.41 -1.63 -11.45
N ARG A 51 -11.63 -1.76 -12.53
CA ARG A 51 -10.23 -2.22 -12.51
C ARG A 51 -9.32 -1.00 -12.64
N PHE A 52 -8.34 -0.87 -11.75
CA PHE A 52 -7.48 0.30 -11.64
C PHE A 52 -6.01 -0.11 -11.66
N ASP A 53 -5.22 0.56 -12.50
CA ASP A 53 -3.77 0.48 -12.45
C ASP A 53 -3.24 1.44 -11.39
N MET A 54 -2.59 0.86 -10.39
CA MET A 54 -2.14 1.52 -9.17
C MET A 54 -0.63 1.43 -9.02
N ARG A 55 -0.05 2.46 -8.39
CA ARG A 55 1.38 2.59 -8.17
C ARG A 55 1.67 3.01 -6.74
N LEU A 56 2.67 2.40 -6.13
CA LEU A 56 3.37 2.94 -4.96
C LEU A 56 4.74 3.48 -5.37
N LYS A 57 5.17 4.53 -4.67
CA LYS A 57 6.40 5.28 -4.96
C LYS A 57 7.32 5.22 -3.75
N ILE A 58 8.20 4.22 -3.71
CA ILE A 58 9.03 3.89 -2.56
C ILE A 58 10.44 4.47 -2.73
N PRO A 59 11.03 5.15 -1.73
CA PRO A 59 12.43 5.52 -1.76
C PRO A 59 13.32 4.28 -1.82
N GLY A 60 14.14 4.16 -2.86
CA GLY A 60 15.18 3.15 -3.01
C GLY A 60 16.45 3.52 -2.25
N HIS A 61 17.29 2.51 -2.00
CA HIS A 61 18.56 2.66 -1.26
C HIS A 61 19.61 3.49 -2.02
N ASP A 62 19.50 3.58 -3.35
CA ASP A 62 20.35 4.37 -4.23
C ASP A 62 19.85 5.82 -4.40
N GLY A 63 18.86 6.23 -3.59
CA GLY A 63 18.21 7.53 -3.70
C GLY A 63 17.24 7.64 -4.88
N LYS A 64 17.08 6.59 -5.70
CA LYS A 64 16.09 6.57 -6.78
C LYS A 64 14.76 6.06 -6.25
N LEU A 65 13.69 6.48 -6.90
CA LEU A 65 12.34 6.05 -6.58
C LEU A 65 12.09 4.66 -7.19
N GLN A 66 11.77 3.66 -6.36
CA GLN A 66 11.24 2.38 -6.80
C GLN A 66 9.73 2.49 -7.01
N LEU A 67 9.27 2.10 -8.20
CA LEU A 67 7.86 2.06 -8.55
C LEU A 67 7.34 0.64 -8.41
N ILE A 68 6.29 0.46 -7.60
CA ILE A 68 5.57 -0.82 -7.50
C ILE A 68 4.24 -0.65 -8.22
N GLU A 69 4.16 -1.17 -9.44
CA GLU A 69 2.96 -1.17 -10.27
C GLU A 69 2.13 -2.41 -9.99
N PHE A 70 0.82 -2.27 -9.81
CA PHE A 70 -0.08 -3.40 -9.67
C PHE A 70 -1.49 -3.00 -10.12
N THR A 71 -2.26 -3.98 -10.60
CA THR A 71 -3.65 -3.76 -10.97
C THR A 71 -4.58 -4.39 -9.94
N ALA A 72 -5.63 -3.67 -9.56
CA ALA A 72 -6.59 -4.14 -8.56
C ALA A 72 -8.04 -3.81 -8.96
N THR A 73 -8.97 -4.66 -8.56
CA THR A 73 -10.41 -4.48 -8.81
C THR A 73 -11.14 -4.09 -7.53
N CYS A 74 -11.91 -3.00 -7.59
CA CYS A 74 -12.71 -2.54 -6.47
C CYS A 74 -13.88 -3.51 -6.22
N GLN A 75 -14.00 -4.04 -5.01
CA GLN A 75 -15.04 -4.97 -4.60
C GLN A 75 -16.19 -4.27 -3.88
N TRP A 76 -15.89 -3.20 -3.17
CA TRP A 76 -16.86 -2.39 -2.43
C TRP A 76 -16.27 -1.00 -2.15
N CYS A 77 -17.15 0.00 -1.99
CA CYS A 77 -16.79 1.36 -1.58
C CYS A 77 -17.85 1.89 -0.62
N ARG A 78 -17.44 2.47 0.50
CA ARG A 78 -18.32 3.00 1.55
C ARG A 78 -17.72 4.28 2.13
N GLU A 79 -18.56 5.19 2.60
CA GLU A 79 -18.07 6.35 3.36
C GLU A 79 -17.42 5.87 4.67
N ASP A 80 -16.27 6.45 5.01
CA ASP A 80 -15.55 6.19 6.26
C ASP A 80 -16.28 6.86 7.44
N VAL A 81 -15.93 6.47 8.67
CA VAL A 81 -16.39 7.15 9.90
C VAL A 81 -15.98 8.62 9.93
N ASN A 82 -14.91 8.99 9.21
CA ASN A 82 -14.50 10.36 8.98
C ASN A 82 -15.20 10.93 7.73
N PRO A 83 -16.14 11.89 7.89
CA PRO A 83 -16.90 12.42 6.76
C PRO A 83 -16.00 12.95 5.64
N GLY A 84 -16.39 12.67 4.39
CA GLY A 84 -15.62 13.07 3.21
C GLY A 84 -14.46 12.14 2.82
N ASN A 85 -14.23 11.05 3.56
CA ASN A 85 -13.38 9.95 3.15
C ASN A 85 -14.19 8.70 2.83
N TYR A 86 -13.61 7.82 2.03
CA TYR A 86 -14.20 6.56 1.59
C TYR A 86 -13.22 5.43 1.81
N ASP A 87 -13.72 4.35 2.38
CA ASP A 87 -13.06 3.07 2.44
C ASP A 87 -13.45 2.23 1.23
N SER A 88 -12.45 1.70 0.53
CA SER A 88 -12.65 0.85 -0.63
C SER A 88 -11.80 -0.41 -0.55
N GLY A 89 -12.44 -1.57 -0.60
CA GLY A 89 -11.76 -2.86 -0.63
C GLY A 89 -11.44 -3.28 -2.05
N PHE A 90 -10.19 -3.68 -2.28
CA PHE A 90 -9.66 -4.07 -3.57
C PHE A 90 -9.14 -5.50 -3.54
N SER A 91 -9.37 -6.25 -4.61
CA SER A 91 -8.75 -7.56 -4.84
C SER A 91 -7.64 -7.47 -5.88
N LEU A 92 -6.54 -8.21 -5.66
CA LEU A 92 -5.44 -8.38 -6.60
C LEU A 92 -5.43 -9.83 -7.10
N ALA A 93 -5.60 -10.04 -8.42
CA ALA A 93 -5.60 -11.39 -9.00
C ALA A 93 -4.18 -11.97 -9.15
N SER A 94 -3.17 -11.13 -9.34
CA SER A 94 -1.78 -11.54 -9.54
C SER A 94 -0.83 -10.48 -8.97
N PRO A 95 -0.55 -10.49 -7.65
CA PRO A 95 0.35 -9.53 -7.04
C PRO A 95 1.78 -9.71 -7.57
N PRO A 96 2.45 -8.65 -8.02
CA PRO A 96 3.84 -8.73 -8.46
C PRO A 96 4.77 -8.95 -7.26
N GLY A 97 5.97 -9.50 -7.51
CA GLY A 97 6.96 -9.80 -6.46
C GLY A 97 7.27 -8.61 -5.57
N ASP A 98 7.39 -7.41 -6.14
CA ASP A 98 7.67 -6.18 -5.40
C ASP A 98 6.55 -5.79 -4.42
N TYR A 99 5.29 -6.11 -4.77
CA TYR A 99 4.13 -5.93 -3.90
C TYR A 99 4.13 -6.94 -2.75
N VAL A 100 4.49 -8.21 -3.02
CA VAL A 100 4.67 -9.22 -1.96
C VAL A 100 5.73 -8.74 -0.95
N GLU A 101 6.86 -8.23 -1.43
CA GLU A 101 7.91 -7.69 -0.58
C GLU A 101 7.47 -6.43 0.20
N LEU A 102 6.57 -5.61 -0.36
CA LEU A 102 5.97 -4.48 0.33
C LEU A 102 5.08 -4.96 1.49
N VAL A 103 4.21 -5.93 1.25
CA VAL A 103 3.33 -6.52 2.28
C VAL A 103 4.18 -7.08 3.43
N ASP A 104 5.25 -7.81 3.10
CA ASP A 104 6.20 -8.32 4.08
C ASP A 104 6.89 -7.19 4.89
N ALA A 105 7.30 -6.11 4.22
CA ALA A 105 7.97 -4.98 4.86
C ALA A 105 7.01 -4.25 5.83
N LEU A 106 5.77 -3.98 5.42
CA LEU A 106 4.75 -3.36 6.26
C LEU A 106 4.38 -4.27 7.45
N ARG A 107 4.23 -5.58 7.22
CA ARG A 107 3.96 -6.56 8.29
C ARG A 107 5.07 -6.56 9.35
N ARG A 108 6.34 -6.52 8.93
CA ARG A 108 7.48 -6.42 9.85
C ARG A 108 7.51 -5.10 10.59
N TYR A 109 7.23 -3.99 9.89
CA TYR A 109 7.22 -2.65 10.49
C TYR A 109 6.19 -2.51 11.62
N PHE A 110 4.97 -3.02 11.41
CA PHE A 110 3.90 -2.99 12.42
C PHE A 110 3.95 -4.16 13.42
N SER A 111 4.93 -5.06 13.32
CA SER A 111 5.12 -6.11 14.31
C SER A 111 5.82 -5.58 15.56
N PHE A 112 5.27 -5.91 16.73
CA PHE A 112 5.94 -5.61 18.00
C PHE A 112 7.13 -6.55 18.18
N ARG A 113 8.36 -6.04 18.08
CA ARG A 113 9.53 -6.76 18.57
C ARG A 113 9.68 -6.47 20.07
N ARG A 114 9.54 -7.50 20.91
CA ARG A 114 10.05 -7.41 22.30
C ARG A 114 11.55 -7.21 22.22
N GLN A 115 12.05 -6.08 22.70
CA GLN A 115 13.46 -5.94 23.05
C GLN A 115 13.70 -6.91 24.20
N VAL A 116 14.38 -8.03 23.93
CA VAL A 116 14.94 -8.83 25.02
C VAL A 116 16.15 -8.04 25.49
N GLU A 117 16.00 -7.31 26.59
CA GLU A 117 17.14 -6.76 27.31
C GLU A 117 17.96 -7.95 27.82
N SER A 118 19.11 -8.19 27.19
CA SER A 118 20.12 -9.09 27.72
C SER A 118 20.72 -8.43 28.96
N VAL A 119 20.35 -8.94 30.13
CA VAL A 119 20.99 -8.70 31.43
C VAL A 119 22.27 -9.52 31.53
#